data_AF-A0AA43JIQ6-F1
#
_entry.id   AF-A0AA43JIQ6-F1
#
_cell.length_a   1.000
_cell.length_b   1.000
_cell.length_c   1.000
_cell.angle_alpha   90.00
_cell.angle_beta   90.00
_cell.angle_gamma   90.00
#
_symmetry.space_group_name_H-M   'P 1'
#
loop_
_entity.id
_entity.type
_entity.pdbx_description
1 polymer ?
#
loop_
_entity_poly.entity_id
_entity_poly.type
_entity_poly.pdbx_seq_one_letter_code
_entity_poly.pdbx_strand_id
1 'polypeptide(L)'
;MSDSSQSAATEIRWTDDALKRMERAPIFLRGMVRRLAEKKARELGYEVITEEILEQFKGQMMGRMGGEAGMASAVEEMVEGRLPWTAAAKERLATVPEFMRAMIKQIAEEIAKERGHLEVNVELFEKVEALGDLHEDIGPPMVWTEGALALLGEKVKQSPPIALDFVTDMLRRDTEDLARERQLTRIDESVLLELWDAPQARVSWSDEAWKRLQTSPDFVRSGIRKAAERRARKLGLNEIDTDHLTTFRNQAMMKAVKRIRSFGYQELTFEAFDTALQKTKRLQGNDQAEKRLQEIRGHFADPSTKKPEGGTLGAELMDRFRKYLKGEGSL
;
A
#
# COMPACT_ATOMS: atom_id res chain seq x y z
N MET A 1 -32.25 -14.16 -26.96
CA MET A 1 -32.63 -15.39 -26.24
C MET A 1 -31.42 -16.31 -26.27
N SER A 2 -30.32 -15.91 -25.65
CA SER A 2 -30.05 -16.00 -24.20
C SER A 2 -29.65 -17.43 -23.84
N ASP A 3 -28.36 -17.72 -23.89
CA ASP A 3 -27.76 -18.77 -23.09
C ASP A 3 -26.73 -18.12 -22.19
N SER A 4 -27.24 -17.63 -21.05
CA SER A 4 -26.43 -17.04 -19.99
C SER A 4 -25.81 -18.19 -19.21
N SER A 5 -24.56 -18.49 -19.49
CA SER A 5 -23.69 -19.29 -18.62
C SER A 5 -23.49 -18.57 -17.28
N GLN A 6 -24.49 -18.69 -16.39
CA GLN A 6 -24.32 -18.46 -14.97
C GLN A 6 -23.60 -19.69 -14.40
N SER A 7 -22.35 -19.49 -14.00
CA SER A 7 -21.68 -20.36 -13.04
C SER A 7 -22.59 -20.50 -11.82
N ALA A 8 -23.28 -21.64 -11.70
CA ALA A 8 -24.04 -21.98 -10.49
C ALA A 8 -23.06 -22.02 -9.33
N ALA A 9 -23.05 -20.97 -8.51
CA ALA A 9 -22.29 -20.96 -7.27
C ALA A 9 -22.93 -22.01 -6.36
N THR A 10 -22.28 -23.16 -6.20
CA THR A 10 -22.73 -24.20 -5.27
C THR A 10 -22.79 -23.58 -3.88
N GLU A 11 -24.01 -23.39 -3.39
CA GLU A 11 -24.27 -22.82 -2.08
C GLU A 11 -23.92 -23.86 -1.02
N ILE A 12 -22.93 -23.56 -0.19
CA ILE A 12 -22.42 -24.49 0.82
C ILE A 12 -23.41 -24.56 1.97
N ARG A 13 -23.87 -25.77 2.29
CA ARG A 13 -24.85 -26.02 3.34
C ARG A 13 -24.16 -26.19 4.69
N TRP A 14 -24.83 -25.82 5.76
CA TRP A 14 -24.33 -25.99 7.13
C TRP A 14 -25.25 -26.92 7.90
N THR A 15 -24.68 -27.77 8.75
CA THR A 15 -25.49 -28.52 9.72
C THR A 15 -25.87 -27.62 10.91
N ASP A 16 -26.99 -27.94 11.56
CA ASP A 16 -27.44 -27.20 12.74
C ASP A 16 -26.39 -27.18 13.86
N ASP A 17 -25.65 -28.28 14.03
CA ASP A 17 -24.62 -28.38 15.07
C ASP A 17 -23.35 -27.59 14.70
N ALA A 18 -23.00 -27.50 13.41
CA ALA A 18 -21.95 -26.60 12.94
C ALA A 18 -22.32 -25.11 13.16
N LEU A 19 -23.58 -24.74 12.95
CA LEU A 19 -24.09 -23.40 13.22
C LEU A 19 -24.04 -23.06 14.71
N LYS A 20 -24.53 -23.96 15.59
CA LYS A 20 -24.45 -23.77 17.05
C LYS A 20 -23.01 -23.63 17.53
N ARG A 21 -22.06 -24.36 16.94
CA ARG A 21 -20.63 -24.25 17.27
C ARG A 21 -20.05 -22.91 16.82
N MET A 22 -20.41 -22.44 15.63
CA MET A 22 -20.04 -21.10 15.14
C MET A 22 -20.62 -20.00 16.03
N GLU A 23 -21.84 -20.16 16.55
CA GLU A 23 -22.48 -19.19 17.44
C GLU A 23 -21.77 -19.02 18.79
N ARG A 24 -20.94 -19.99 19.20
CA ARG A 24 -20.08 -19.83 20.38
C ARG A 24 -18.95 -18.81 20.15
N ALA A 25 -18.64 -18.49 18.89
CA ALA A 25 -17.72 -17.41 18.58
C ALA A 25 -18.37 -16.04 18.86
N PRO A 26 -17.58 -15.05 19.30
CA PRO A 26 -18.04 -13.66 19.44
C PRO A 26 -18.78 -13.16 18.19
N ILE A 27 -19.86 -12.40 18.39
CA ILE A 27 -20.79 -11.97 17.33
C ILE A 27 -20.08 -11.35 16.13
N PHE A 28 -19.08 -10.50 16.38
CA PHE A 28 -18.32 -9.81 15.33
C PHE A 28 -17.41 -10.76 14.51
N LEU A 29 -17.11 -11.96 15.01
CA LEU A 29 -16.34 -12.99 14.30
C LEU A 29 -17.21 -13.99 13.55
N ARG A 30 -18.51 -14.11 13.85
CA ARG A 30 -19.38 -15.13 13.25
C ARG A 30 -19.46 -15.03 11.74
N GLY A 31 -19.67 -13.82 11.21
CA GLY A 31 -19.68 -13.59 9.75
C GLY A 31 -18.33 -13.92 9.09
N MET A 32 -17.23 -13.65 9.81
CA MET A 32 -15.88 -13.95 9.37
C MET A 32 -15.58 -15.46 9.35
N VAL A 33 -15.91 -16.18 10.43
CA VAL A 33 -15.77 -17.64 10.57
C VAL A 33 -16.62 -18.36 9.53
N ARG A 34 -17.86 -17.91 9.31
CA ARG A 34 -18.76 -18.46 8.29
C ARG A 34 -18.12 -18.42 6.91
N ARG A 35 -17.64 -17.24 6.49
CA ARG A 35 -17.03 -17.05 5.17
C ARG A 35 -15.76 -17.87 4.99
N LEU A 36 -14.92 -18.03 6.04
CA LEU A 36 -13.72 -18.85 5.94
C LEU A 36 -14.06 -20.33 5.79
N ALA A 37 -14.98 -20.82 6.62
CA ALA A 37 -15.40 -22.21 6.56
C ALA A 37 -16.01 -22.53 5.18
N GLU A 38 -16.83 -21.63 4.62
CA GLU A 38 -17.37 -21.74 3.26
C GLU A 38 -16.28 -21.69 2.19
N LYS A 39 -15.33 -20.74 2.26
CA LYS A 39 -14.23 -20.67 1.29
C LYS A 39 -13.39 -21.94 1.31
N LYS A 40 -13.05 -22.44 2.50
CA LYS A 40 -12.23 -23.64 2.67
C LYS A 40 -12.99 -24.90 2.23
N ALA A 41 -14.28 -24.98 2.54
CA ALA A 41 -15.15 -26.02 2.05
C ALA A 41 -15.18 -26.04 0.51
N ARG A 42 -15.26 -24.87 -0.14
CA ARG A 42 -15.15 -24.79 -1.61
C ARG A 42 -13.79 -25.25 -2.15
N GLU A 43 -12.69 -24.86 -1.51
CA GLU A 43 -11.33 -25.27 -1.90
C GLU A 43 -11.11 -26.79 -1.77
N LEU A 44 -11.71 -27.41 -0.77
CA LEU A 44 -11.58 -28.84 -0.48
C LEU A 44 -12.68 -29.69 -1.11
N GLY A 45 -13.63 -29.08 -1.83
CA GLY A 45 -14.75 -29.76 -2.48
C GLY A 45 -15.85 -30.22 -1.53
N TYR A 46 -15.95 -29.66 -0.33
CA TYR A 46 -17.04 -29.93 0.60
C TYR A 46 -18.29 -29.11 0.24
N GLU A 47 -19.41 -29.79 0.08
CA GLU A 47 -20.72 -29.17 -0.17
C GLU A 47 -21.49 -28.88 1.13
N VAL A 48 -21.12 -29.55 2.22
CA VAL A 48 -21.74 -29.41 3.54
C VAL A 48 -20.66 -29.22 4.61
N ILE A 49 -20.81 -28.21 5.46
CA ILE A 49 -19.95 -27.96 6.63
C ILE A 49 -20.61 -28.60 7.86
N THR A 50 -19.92 -29.59 8.42
CA THR A 50 -20.30 -30.28 9.66
C THR A 50 -19.44 -29.83 10.85
N GLU A 51 -19.80 -30.24 12.07
CA GLU A 51 -19.01 -29.96 13.27
C GLU A 51 -17.59 -30.56 13.18
N GLU A 52 -17.47 -31.76 12.60
CA GLU A 52 -16.18 -32.42 12.40
C GLU A 52 -15.29 -31.66 11.42
N ILE A 53 -15.87 -31.11 10.34
CA ILE A 53 -15.15 -30.28 9.37
C ILE A 53 -14.64 -29.00 10.05
N LEU A 54 -15.46 -28.38 10.91
CA LEU A 54 -15.02 -27.23 11.71
C LEU A 54 -13.88 -27.59 12.67
N GLU A 55 -13.92 -28.76 13.30
CA GLU A 55 -12.84 -29.21 14.20
C GLU A 55 -11.56 -29.54 13.41
N GLN A 56 -11.67 -30.14 12.22
CA GLN A 56 -10.53 -30.34 11.32
C GLN A 56 -9.91 -29.01 10.89
N PHE A 57 -10.74 -28.02 10.53
CA PHE A 57 -10.26 -26.68 10.19
C PHE A 57 -9.57 -26.01 11.37
N LYS A 58 -10.13 -26.17 12.57
CA LYS A 58 -9.52 -25.69 13.81
C LYS A 58 -8.18 -26.37 14.10
N GLY A 59 -8.07 -27.69 13.95
CA GLY A 59 -6.82 -28.43 14.13
C GLY A 59 -5.74 -28.04 13.13
N GLN A 60 -6.12 -27.82 11.87
CA GLN A 60 -5.20 -27.32 10.84
C GLN A 60 -4.75 -25.87 11.12
N MET A 61 -5.66 -25.01 11.62
CA MET A 61 -5.29 -23.69 12.10
C MET A 61 -4.36 -23.74 13.32
N MET A 62 -4.61 -24.63 14.29
CA MET A 62 -3.75 -24.80 15.47
C MET A 62 -2.31 -25.20 15.09
N GLY A 63 -2.14 -26.07 14.09
CA GLY A 63 -0.80 -26.41 13.57
C GLY A 63 -0.07 -25.24 12.92
N ARG A 64 -0.80 -24.36 12.21
CA ARG A 64 -0.23 -23.20 11.50
C ARG A 64 0.01 -21.99 12.41
N MET A 65 -0.70 -21.91 13.52
CA MET A 65 -0.72 -20.76 14.43
C MET A 65 0.17 -20.92 15.66
N GLY A 66 0.88 -22.05 15.80
CA GLY A 66 1.82 -22.29 16.91
C GLY A 66 1.24 -23.08 18.08
N GLY A 67 0.30 -24.00 17.82
CA GLY A 67 -0.31 -24.85 18.83
C GLY A 67 -1.40 -24.16 19.67
N GLU A 68 -1.78 -24.77 20.78
CA GLU A 68 -2.84 -24.27 21.69
C GLU A 68 -2.55 -22.87 22.24
N ALA A 69 -1.30 -22.58 22.59
CA ALA A 69 -0.88 -21.26 23.06
C ALA A 69 -1.00 -20.18 21.97
N GLY A 70 -0.67 -20.55 20.72
CA GLY A 70 -0.85 -19.68 19.56
C GLY A 70 -2.31 -19.38 19.27
N MET A 71 -3.20 -20.37 19.45
CA MET A 71 -4.64 -20.21 19.30
C MET A 71 -5.25 -19.36 20.42
N ALA A 72 -4.83 -19.54 21.68
CA ALA A 72 -5.28 -18.71 22.79
C ALA A 72 -4.92 -17.24 22.58
N SER A 73 -3.67 -16.96 22.19
CA SER A 73 -3.21 -15.61 21.83
C SER A 73 -3.95 -15.05 20.61
N ALA A 74 -4.25 -15.88 19.61
CA ALA A 74 -5.04 -15.46 18.45
C ALA A 74 -6.48 -15.11 18.82
N VAL A 75 -7.11 -15.87 19.72
CA VAL A 75 -8.45 -15.59 20.22
C VAL A 75 -8.46 -14.27 21.00
N GLU A 76 -7.44 -14.00 21.82
CA GLU A 76 -7.28 -12.70 22.51
C GLU A 76 -7.08 -11.54 21.53
N GLU A 77 -6.17 -11.68 20.54
CA GLU A 77 -5.94 -10.67 19.50
C GLU A 77 -7.24 -10.39 18.71
N MET A 78 -8.01 -11.44 18.41
CA MET A 78 -9.31 -11.32 17.74
C MET A 78 -10.36 -10.65 18.64
N VAL A 79 -10.38 -10.91 19.95
CA VAL A 79 -11.24 -10.21 20.93
C VAL A 79 -10.92 -8.72 20.97
N GLU A 80 -9.65 -8.34 20.83
CA GLU A 80 -9.21 -6.94 20.68
C GLU A 80 -9.49 -6.35 19.29
N GLY A 81 -10.10 -7.10 18.36
CA GLY A 81 -10.37 -6.66 16.99
C GLY A 81 -9.14 -6.61 16.08
N ARG A 82 -8.04 -7.26 16.49
CA ARG A 82 -6.81 -7.42 15.71
C ARG A 82 -6.84 -8.73 14.94
N LEU A 83 -6.14 -8.76 13.80
CA LEU A 83 -5.99 -10.00 13.05
C LEU A 83 -4.82 -10.79 13.60
N PRO A 84 -5.00 -12.10 13.84
CA PRO A 84 -3.95 -12.91 14.39
C PRO A 84 -2.86 -13.20 13.36
N TRP A 85 -1.62 -13.36 13.83
CA TRP A 85 -0.45 -13.61 12.99
C TRP A 85 0.13 -15.01 13.25
N THR A 86 0.44 -15.73 12.18
CA THR A 86 1.17 -17.02 12.30
C THR A 86 2.59 -16.79 12.82
N ALA A 87 3.17 -17.80 13.50
CA ALA A 87 4.55 -17.75 13.98
C ALA A 87 5.55 -17.40 12.85
N ALA A 88 5.42 -18.05 11.69
CA ALA A 88 6.27 -17.77 10.52
C ALA A 88 6.17 -16.31 10.03
N ALA A 89 4.97 -15.73 10.04
CA ALA A 89 4.79 -14.32 9.68
C ALA A 89 5.39 -13.37 10.73
N LYS A 90 5.26 -13.70 12.02
CA LYS A 90 5.88 -12.94 13.13
C LYS A 90 7.41 -12.95 13.03
N GLU A 91 8.01 -14.12 12.76
CA GLU A 91 9.46 -14.25 12.54
C GLU A 91 9.93 -13.43 11.34
N ARG A 92 9.18 -13.49 10.23
CA ARG A 92 9.54 -12.71 9.04
C ARG A 92 9.43 -11.20 9.28
N LEU A 93 8.40 -10.75 9.99
CA LEU A 93 8.27 -9.36 10.42
C LEU A 93 9.43 -8.93 11.34
N ALA A 94 9.95 -9.84 12.18
CA ALA A 94 11.09 -9.53 13.06
C ALA A 94 12.38 -9.22 12.28
N THR A 95 12.53 -9.72 11.04
CA THR A 95 13.66 -9.37 10.15
C THR A 95 13.60 -7.93 9.65
N VAL A 96 12.44 -7.28 9.73
CA VAL A 96 12.26 -5.88 9.36
C VAL A 96 12.83 -4.99 10.47
N PRO A 97 13.54 -3.89 10.14
CA PRO A 97 13.89 -2.83 11.08
C PRO A 97 12.71 -2.39 11.97
N GLU A 98 12.97 -2.23 13.27
CA GLU A 98 11.93 -2.08 14.30
C GLU A 98 10.95 -0.93 14.00
N PHE A 99 11.48 0.22 13.60
CA PHE A 99 10.68 1.42 13.29
C PHE A 99 9.68 1.22 12.14
N MET A 100 9.91 0.24 11.26
CA MET A 100 8.99 -0.08 10.15
C MET A 100 8.00 -1.19 10.51
N ARG A 101 8.25 -1.99 11.56
CA ARG A 101 7.44 -3.18 11.89
C ARG A 101 5.98 -2.83 12.13
N ALA A 102 5.69 -1.79 12.91
CA ALA A 102 4.32 -1.37 13.22
C ALA A 102 3.54 -0.98 11.97
N MET A 103 4.20 -0.25 11.06
CA MET A 103 3.60 0.16 9.78
C MET A 103 3.35 -1.04 8.87
N ILE A 104 4.34 -1.93 8.69
CA ILE A 104 4.16 -3.12 7.84
C ILE A 104 3.10 -4.05 8.43
N LYS A 105 3.05 -4.18 9.75
CA LYS A 105 1.99 -4.90 10.47
C LYS A 105 0.61 -4.34 10.09
N GLN A 106 0.44 -3.03 10.19
CA GLN A 106 -0.82 -2.37 9.82
C GLN A 106 -1.19 -2.62 8.35
N ILE A 107 -0.24 -2.47 7.42
CA ILE A 107 -0.46 -2.71 5.98
C ILE A 107 -0.92 -4.16 5.74
N ALA A 108 -0.25 -5.12 6.37
CA ALA A 108 -0.58 -6.54 6.23
C ALA A 108 -1.98 -6.85 6.78
N GLU A 109 -2.36 -6.27 7.92
CA GLU A 109 -3.69 -6.43 8.51
C GLU A 109 -4.79 -5.78 7.68
N GLU A 110 -4.55 -4.60 7.09
CA GLU A 110 -5.52 -3.96 6.19
C GLU A 110 -5.75 -4.79 4.93
N ILE A 111 -4.68 -5.28 4.29
CA ILE A 111 -4.79 -6.15 3.10
C ILE A 111 -5.46 -7.47 3.47
N ALA A 112 -5.18 -8.00 4.66
CA ALA A 112 -5.86 -9.17 5.18
C ALA A 112 -7.37 -8.91 5.32
N LYS A 113 -7.77 -7.79 5.94
CA LYS A 113 -9.18 -7.40 6.11
C LYS A 113 -9.88 -7.22 4.76
N GLU A 114 -9.28 -6.45 3.86
CA GLU A 114 -9.79 -6.16 2.51
C GLU A 114 -10.02 -7.44 1.71
N ARG A 115 -9.03 -8.34 1.67
CA ARG A 115 -9.12 -9.62 0.93
C ARG A 115 -9.83 -10.73 1.70
N GLY A 116 -10.27 -10.43 2.92
CA GLY A 116 -11.01 -11.36 3.74
C GLY A 116 -10.20 -12.52 4.34
N HIS A 117 -8.90 -12.33 4.52
CA HIS A 117 -8.06 -13.25 5.27
C HIS A 117 -8.38 -13.16 6.78
N LEU A 118 -8.30 -14.29 7.46
CA LEU A 118 -8.60 -14.39 8.90
C LEU A 118 -7.35 -14.29 9.77
N GLU A 119 -6.18 -14.30 9.13
CA GLU A 119 -4.89 -14.23 9.78
C GLU A 119 -3.89 -13.59 8.80
N VAL A 120 -2.81 -13.07 9.35
CA VAL A 120 -1.62 -12.77 8.57
C VAL A 120 -0.68 -13.97 8.62
N ASN A 121 -0.71 -14.75 7.54
CA ASN A 121 0.22 -15.86 7.32
C ASN A 121 1.41 -15.44 6.45
N VAL A 122 2.42 -16.32 6.37
CA VAL A 122 3.65 -16.04 5.62
C VAL A 122 3.39 -15.75 4.13
N GLU A 123 2.47 -16.47 3.49
CA GLU A 123 2.12 -16.25 2.07
C GLU A 123 1.46 -14.89 1.83
N LEU A 124 0.59 -14.47 2.76
CA LEU A 124 0.00 -13.13 2.71
C LEU A 124 1.08 -12.08 2.93
N PHE A 125 1.96 -12.29 3.91
CA PHE A 125 3.04 -11.37 4.21
C PHE A 125 4.01 -11.22 3.03
N GLU A 126 4.33 -12.29 2.31
CA GLU A 126 5.11 -12.24 1.07
C GLU A 126 4.43 -11.40 -0.02
N LYS A 127 3.10 -11.52 -0.16
CA LYS A 127 2.34 -10.65 -1.08
C LYS A 127 2.37 -9.18 -0.66
N VAL A 128 2.41 -8.90 0.65
CA VAL A 128 2.58 -7.54 1.18
C VAL A 128 3.96 -7.00 0.82
N GLU A 129 5.02 -7.79 1.03
CA GLU A 129 6.39 -7.44 0.63
C GLU A 129 6.47 -7.16 -0.89
N ALA A 130 5.81 -7.99 -1.70
CA ALA A 130 5.76 -7.84 -3.15
C ALA A 130 5.02 -6.58 -3.64
N LEU A 131 4.23 -5.89 -2.80
CA LEU A 131 3.68 -4.58 -3.17
C LEU A 131 4.78 -3.54 -3.41
N GLY A 132 5.93 -3.70 -2.77
CA GLY A 132 7.12 -2.89 -3.03
C GLY A 132 7.81 -3.25 -4.36
N ASP A 133 7.49 -4.41 -4.92
CA ASP A 133 8.06 -4.95 -6.15
C ASP A 133 7.25 -4.64 -7.39
N LEU A 134 6.03 -4.11 -7.22
CA LEU A 134 5.20 -3.57 -8.29
C LEU A 134 5.98 -2.46 -9.01
N HIS A 135 6.84 -2.90 -9.94
CA HIS A 135 7.33 -2.11 -11.04
C HIS A 135 6.06 -1.56 -11.67
N GLU A 136 5.97 -0.23 -11.74
CA GLU A 136 5.29 0.31 -12.91
C GLU A 136 6.00 -0.37 -14.06
N ASP A 137 5.32 -1.16 -14.89
CA ASP A 137 5.92 -1.91 -15.99
C ASP A 137 6.76 -0.92 -16.81
N ILE A 138 8.04 -0.83 -16.47
CA ILE A 138 8.99 -0.01 -17.22
C ILE A 138 9.29 -0.93 -18.39
N GLY A 139 8.40 -0.89 -19.38
CA GLY A 139 8.69 -1.50 -20.67
C GLY A 139 10.05 -1.00 -21.15
N PRO A 140 10.70 -1.71 -22.09
CA PRO A 140 11.98 -1.27 -22.61
C PRO A 140 11.90 0.21 -23.03
N PRO A 141 12.96 1.00 -22.76
CA PRO A 141 13.01 2.39 -23.19
C PRO A 141 12.66 2.51 -24.66
N MET A 142 11.77 3.44 -25.01
CA MET A 142 11.38 3.63 -26.40
C MET A 142 12.45 4.40 -27.17
N VAL A 143 12.41 4.29 -28.50
CA VAL A 143 13.26 5.11 -29.37
C VAL A 143 12.61 6.50 -29.50
N TRP A 144 13.36 7.54 -29.16
CA TRP A 144 12.97 8.94 -29.32
C TRP A 144 13.73 9.57 -30.49
N THR A 145 13.03 10.35 -31.32
CA THR A 145 13.69 11.16 -32.36
C THR A 145 14.41 12.36 -31.76
N GLU A 146 15.38 12.92 -32.51
CA GLU A 146 16.07 14.15 -32.10
C GLU A 146 15.10 15.31 -31.90
N GLY A 147 14.09 15.48 -32.77
CA GLY A 147 13.10 16.53 -32.60
C GLY A 147 12.15 16.29 -31.42
N ALA A 148 11.77 15.05 -31.12
CA ALA A 148 11.00 14.75 -29.92
C ALA A 148 11.79 15.07 -28.63
N LEU A 149 13.10 14.77 -28.62
CA LEU A 149 13.99 15.16 -27.52
C LEU A 149 14.14 16.68 -27.41
N ALA A 150 14.19 17.40 -28.53
CA ALA A 150 14.22 18.86 -28.53
C ALA A 150 12.95 19.48 -27.93
N LEU A 151 11.76 18.98 -28.33
CA LEU A 151 10.47 19.40 -27.76
C LEU A 151 10.38 19.08 -26.26
N LEU A 152 10.91 17.94 -25.83
CA LEU A 152 11.06 17.62 -24.41
C LEU A 152 11.95 18.61 -23.68
N GLY A 153 13.10 18.94 -24.26
CA GLY A 153 14.01 19.98 -23.77
C GLY A 153 13.30 21.32 -23.59
N GLU A 154 12.57 21.80 -24.60
CA GLU A 154 11.82 23.06 -24.54
C GLU A 154 10.79 23.06 -23.41
N LYS A 155 10.04 21.96 -23.24
CA LYS A 155 9.01 21.86 -22.19
C LYS A 155 9.60 21.91 -20.79
N VAL A 156 10.77 21.30 -20.58
CA VAL A 156 11.42 21.29 -19.26
C VAL A 156 12.17 22.57 -18.92
N LYS A 157 12.46 23.46 -19.88
CA LYS A 157 13.08 24.77 -19.60
C LYS A 157 12.28 25.63 -18.63
N GLN A 158 10.96 25.44 -18.58
CA GLN A 158 10.08 26.14 -17.62
C GLN A 158 10.19 25.55 -16.20
N SER A 159 10.85 24.41 -16.04
CA SER A 159 11.06 23.77 -14.74
C SER A 159 12.29 24.35 -14.04
N PRO A 160 12.29 24.43 -12.70
CA PRO A 160 13.47 24.82 -11.94
C PRO A 160 14.69 23.94 -12.29
N PRO A 161 15.92 24.47 -12.43
CA PRO A 161 17.11 23.71 -12.84
C PRO A 161 17.34 22.43 -12.00
N ILE A 162 17.04 22.49 -10.71
CA ILE A 162 17.21 21.37 -9.79
C ILE A 162 16.19 20.24 -9.96
N ALA A 163 15.03 20.54 -10.54
CA ALA A 163 14.00 19.56 -10.83
C ALA A 163 14.07 19.09 -12.29
N LEU A 164 14.98 19.64 -13.10
CA LEU A 164 15.00 19.44 -14.54
C LEU A 164 15.18 17.96 -14.90
N ASP A 165 16.16 17.27 -14.30
CA ASP A 165 16.36 15.83 -14.51
C ASP A 165 15.11 15.02 -14.09
N PHE A 166 14.51 15.37 -12.95
CA PHE A 166 13.33 14.69 -12.44
C PHE A 166 12.11 14.88 -13.36
N VAL A 167 11.84 16.12 -13.78
CA VAL A 167 10.71 16.44 -14.65
C VAL A 167 10.94 15.84 -16.03
N THR A 168 12.18 15.83 -16.52
CA THR A 168 12.57 15.18 -17.78
C THR A 168 12.29 13.68 -17.72
N ASP A 169 12.79 12.99 -16.70
CA ASP A 169 12.57 11.55 -16.51
C ASP A 169 11.08 11.23 -16.35
N MET A 170 10.36 12.05 -15.58
CA MET A 170 8.93 11.90 -15.35
C MET A 170 8.14 12.07 -16.65
N LEU A 171 8.36 13.15 -17.40
CA LEU A 171 7.68 13.40 -18.67
C LEU A 171 8.01 12.35 -19.71
N ARG A 172 9.27 11.89 -19.76
CA ARG A 172 9.68 10.80 -20.65
C ARG A 172 8.89 9.53 -20.33
N ARG A 173 8.89 9.09 -19.07
CA ARG A 173 8.17 7.89 -18.65
C ARG A 173 6.67 8.00 -18.89
N ASP A 174 6.05 9.10 -18.47
CA ASP A 174 4.61 9.34 -18.67
C ASP A 174 4.27 9.31 -20.18
N THR A 175 5.15 9.82 -21.04
CA THR A 175 4.96 9.76 -22.51
C THR A 175 5.10 8.35 -23.06
N GLU A 176 6.12 7.61 -22.65
CA GLU A 176 6.31 6.23 -23.10
C GLU A 176 5.16 5.33 -22.63
N ASP A 177 4.65 5.53 -21.42
CA ASP A 177 3.51 4.78 -20.90
C ASP A 177 2.25 5.01 -21.77
N LEU A 178 1.94 6.27 -22.08
CA LEU A 178 0.84 6.61 -22.99
C LEU A 178 1.04 6.06 -24.41
N ALA A 179 2.28 6.05 -24.89
CA ALA A 179 2.62 5.47 -26.18
C ALA A 179 2.41 3.95 -26.19
N ARG A 180 2.80 3.25 -25.10
CA ARG A 180 2.55 1.79 -24.94
C ARG A 180 1.07 1.47 -24.91
N GLU A 181 0.26 2.27 -24.22
CA GLU A 181 -1.21 2.11 -24.21
C GLU A 181 -1.81 2.20 -25.62
N ARG A 182 -1.20 3.01 -26.51
CA ARG A 182 -1.56 3.14 -27.92
C ARG A 182 -0.81 2.18 -28.85
N GLN A 183 -0.06 1.22 -28.30
CA GLN A 183 0.76 0.25 -29.06
C GLN A 183 1.81 0.89 -29.98
N LEU A 184 2.25 2.10 -29.66
CA LEU A 184 3.33 2.79 -30.36
C LEU A 184 4.68 2.26 -29.85
N THR A 185 5.68 2.18 -30.73
CA THR A 185 7.02 1.67 -30.41
C THR A 185 8.12 2.74 -30.53
N ARG A 186 7.76 3.93 -31.01
CA ARG A 186 8.65 5.07 -31.24
C ARG A 186 7.95 6.37 -30.88
N ILE A 187 8.70 7.29 -30.28
CA ILE A 187 8.26 8.66 -29.99
C ILE A 187 8.90 9.61 -30.99
N ASP A 188 8.11 10.08 -31.95
CA ASP A 188 8.47 11.19 -32.82
C ASP A 188 7.75 12.48 -32.40
N GLU A 189 8.05 13.56 -33.09
CA GLU A 189 7.52 14.91 -32.85
C GLU A 189 5.99 14.94 -32.91
N SER A 190 5.40 14.23 -33.87
CA SER A 190 3.95 14.21 -34.05
C SER A 190 3.26 13.43 -32.93
N VAL A 191 3.80 12.26 -32.58
CA VAL A 191 3.34 11.42 -31.47
C VAL A 191 3.45 12.20 -30.16
N LEU A 192 4.57 12.87 -29.92
CA LEU A 192 4.79 13.61 -28.68
C LEU A 192 3.76 14.73 -28.50
N LEU A 193 3.51 15.52 -29.55
CA LEU A 193 2.52 16.59 -29.52
C LEU A 193 1.11 16.03 -29.33
N GLU A 194 0.75 14.98 -30.07
CA GLU A 194 -0.56 14.34 -29.95
C GLU A 194 -0.81 13.80 -28.53
N LEU A 195 0.18 13.15 -27.93
CA LEU A 195 0.10 12.62 -26.57
C LEU A 195 -0.01 13.73 -25.51
N TRP A 196 0.64 14.88 -25.73
CA TRP A 196 0.66 15.98 -24.79
C TRP A 196 -0.53 16.91 -24.89
N ASP A 197 -1.11 17.05 -26.09
CA ASP A 197 -2.31 17.86 -26.34
C ASP A 197 -3.59 17.07 -26.10
N ALA A 198 -3.51 15.74 -26.03
CA ALA A 198 -4.64 14.89 -25.68
C ALA A 198 -5.19 15.26 -24.29
N PRO A 199 -6.51 15.52 -24.16
CA PRO A 199 -7.12 15.80 -22.87
C PRO A 199 -6.96 14.57 -21.96
N GLN A 200 -6.44 14.79 -20.76
CA GLN A 200 -6.31 13.72 -19.78
C GLN A 200 -7.70 13.28 -19.30
N ALA A 201 -7.89 11.97 -19.15
CA ALA A 201 -9.09 11.42 -18.55
C ALA A 201 -9.31 12.05 -17.17
N ARG A 202 -10.50 12.63 -16.97
CA ARG A 202 -10.87 13.26 -15.71
C ARG A 202 -11.15 12.16 -14.69
N VAL A 203 -10.45 12.23 -13.56
CA VAL A 203 -10.69 11.34 -12.42
C VAL A 203 -11.50 12.10 -11.38
N SER A 204 -12.70 11.62 -11.03
CA SER A 204 -13.48 12.15 -9.92
C SER A 204 -12.96 11.63 -8.58
N TRP A 205 -13.37 12.28 -7.51
CA TRP A 205 -13.10 11.85 -6.14
C TRP A 205 -14.44 11.70 -5.44
N SER A 206 -14.64 10.60 -4.74
CA SER A 206 -15.73 10.51 -3.77
C SER A 206 -15.57 11.56 -2.68
N ASP A 207 -16.68 11.97 -2.06
CA ASP A 207 -16.68 12.97 -0.99
C ASP A 207 -15.82 12.52 0.21
N GLU A 208 -15.87 11.23 0.54
CA GLU A 208 -15.10 10.62 1.62
C GLU A 208 -13.60 10.63 1.30
N ALA A 209 -13.20 10.25 0.09
CA ALA A 209 -11.80 10.28 -0.33
C ALA A 209 -11.25 11.70 -0.37
N TRP A 210 -12.05 12.67 -0.82
CA TRP A 210 -11.68 14.07 -0.82
C TRP A 210 -11.49 14.59 0.61
N LYS A 211 -12.43 14.33 1.52
CA LYS A 211 -12.28 14.68 2.95
C LYS A 211 -11.02 14.06 3.55
N ARG A 212 -10.72 12.79 3.24
CA ARG A 212 -9.49 12.11 3.68
C ARG A 212 -8.22 12.75 3.14
N LEU A 213 -8.21 13.21 1.88
CA LEU A 213 -7.07 13.96 1.34
C LEU A 213 -6.84 15.28 2.11
N GLN A 214 -7.92 15.96 2.51
CA GLN A 214 -7.84 17.22 3.25
C GLN A 214 -7.22 17.07 4.65
N THR A 215 -7.26 15.88 5.26
CA THR A 215 -6.60 15.62 6.54
C THR A 215 -5.07 15.55 6.43
N SER A 216 -4.53 15.47 5.21
CA SER A 216 -3.07 15.49 4.98
C SER A 216 -2.52 16.92 5.14
N PRO A 217 -1.26 17.10 5.61
CA PRO A 217 -0.64 18.41 5.70
C PRO A 217 -0.52 19.13 4.34
N ASP A 218 -0.62 20.46 4.35
CA ASP A 218 -0.61 21.31 3.15
C ASP A 218 0.58 21.00 2.22
N PHE A 219 1.78 20.85 2.80
CA PHE A 219 3.03 20.67 2.07
C PHE A 219 3.12 19.34 1.29
N VAL A 220 2.34 18.32 1.65
CA VAL A 220 2.25 17.03 0.92
C VAL A 220 0.94 16.86 0.17
N ARG A 221 -0.14 17.56 0.54
CA ARG A 221 -1.48 17.33 0.01
C ARG A 221 -1.56 17.41 -1.52
N SER A 222 -0.98 18.46 -2.10
CA SER A 222 -0.98 18.63 -3.56
C SER A 222 -0.20 17.52 -4.28
N GLY A 223 0.87 17.02 -3.66
CA GLY A 223 1.65 15.88 -4.15
C GLY A 223 0.87 14.58 -4.10
N ILE A 224 0.20 14.30 -2.97
CA ILE A 224 -0.65 13.11 -2.79
C ILE A 224 -1.77 13.10 -3.83
N ARG A 225 -2.45 14.24 -4.03
CA ARG A 225 -3.52 14.38 -5.03
C ARG A 225 -3.03 14.01 -6.43
N LYS A 226 -1.95 14.64 -6.89
CA LYS A 226 -1.39 14.41 -8.23
C LYS A 226 -0.94 12.96 -8.41
N ALA A 227 -0.32 12.37 -7.39
CA ALA A 227 0.11 10.98 -7.41
C ALA A 227 -1.07 10.00 -7.49
N ALA A 228 -2.14 10.25 -6.70
CA ALA A 228 -3.35 9.44 -6.73
C ALA A 228 -4.08 9.53 -8.06
N GLU A 229 -4.28 10.74 -8.62
CA GLU A 229 -4.90 10.95 -9.93
C GLU A 229 -4.10 10.30 -11.06
N ARG A 230 -2.76 10.38 -11.02
CA ARG A 230 -1.90 9.68 -11.99
C ARG A 230 -2.08 8.17 -11.88
N ARG A 231 -2.08 7.63 -10.66
CA ARG A 231 -2.22 6.20 -10.44
C ARG A 231 -3.60 5.69 -10.87
N ALA A 232 -4.66 6.46 -10.60
CA ALA A 232 -6.01 6.16 -11.03
C ALA A 232 -6.10 6.08 -12.56
N ARG A 233 -5.53 7.05 -13.28
CA ARG A 233 -5.46 7.02 -14.75
C ARG A 233 -4.74 5.77 -15.28
N LYS A 234 -3.58 5.44 -14.72
CA LYS A 234 -2.83 4.21 -15.09
C LYS A 234 -3.62 2.92 -14.84
N LEU A 235 -4.57 2.93 -13.91
CA LEU A 235 -5.43 1.79 -13.59
C LEU A 235 -6.77 1.85 -14.33
N GLY A 236 -7.00 2.86 -15.18
CA GLY A 236 -8.28 3.07 -15.88
C GLY A 236 -9.44 3.43 -14.94
N LEU A 237 -9.15 3.95 -13.75
CA LEU A 237 -10.16 4.34 -12.76
C LEU A 237 -10.74 5.71 -13.09
N ASN A 238 -12.07 5.78 -13.16
CA ASN A 238 -12.80 7.05 -13.38
C ASN A 238 -13.02 7.82 -12.07
N GLU A 239 -12.96 7.15 -10.93
CA GLU A 239 -13.18 7.72 -9.60
C GLU A 239 -12.17 7.18 -8.59
N ILE A 240 -11.74 8.04 -7.66
CA ILE A 240 -10.94 7.67 -6.49
C ILE A 240 -11.84 7.64 -5.25
N ASP A 241 -11.93 6.47 -4.61
CA ASP A 241 -12.55 6.30 -3.30
C ASP A 241 -11.51 6.06 -2.18
N THR A 242 -12.02 5.84 -0.97
CA THR A 242 -11.19 5.62 0.22
C THR A 242 -10.35 4.34 0.14
N ASP A 243 -10.85 3.29 -0.51
CA ASP A 243 -10.16 2.00 -0.63
C ASP A 243 -9.02 2.10 -1.65
N HIS A 244 -9.23 2.82 -2.75
CA HIS A 244 -8.17 3.18 -3.69
C HIS A 244 -7.05 3.95 -3.00
N LEU A 245 -7.37 4.93 -2.15
CA LEU A 245 -6.35 5.68 -1.39
C LEU A 245 -5.56 4.79 -0.43
N THR A 246 -6.22 3.86 0.25
CA THR A 246 -5.56 2.87 1.13
C THR A 246 -4.59 2.00 0.33
N THR A 247 -5.03 1.52 -0.84
CA THR A 247 -4.20 0.72 -1.75
C THR A 247 -2.98 1.49 -2.24
N PHE A 248 -3.17 2.74 -2.71
CA PHE A 248 -2.09 3.58 -3.22
C PHE A 248 -1.07 3.90 -2.13
N ARG A 249 -1.55 4.22 -0.92
CA ARG A 249 -0.71 4.45 0.26
C ARG A 249 0.11 3.21 0.60
N ASN A 250 -0.52 2.03 0.64
CA ASN A 250 0.17 0.78 0.99
C ASN A 250 1.27 0.42 -0.01
N GLN A 251 0.99 0.56 -1.32
CA GLN A 251 2.00 0.37 -2.36
C GLN A 251 3.16 1.37 -2.22
N ALA A 252 2.85 2.65 -2.01
CA ALA A 252 3.88 3.68 -1.84
C ALA A 252 4.77 3.43 -0.61
N MET A 253 4.17 3.01 0.51
CA MET A 253 4.92 2.68 1.73
C MET A 253 5.81 1.46 1.54
N MET A 254 5.32 0.39 0.92
CA MET A 254 6.15 -0.80 0.68
C MET A 254 7.32 -0.53 -0.28
N LYS A 255 7.12 0.34 -1.27
CA LYS A 255 8.22 0.85 -2.13
C LYS A 255 9.26 1.61 -1.30
N ALA A 256 8.82 2.46 -0.37
CA ALA A 256 9.71 3.19 0.53
C ALA A 256 10.49 2.24 1.45
N VAL A 257 9.82 1.26 2.06
CA VAL A 257 10.44 0.22 2.90
C VAL A 257 11.55 -0.51 2.14
N LYS A 258 11.27 -0.99 0.92
CA LYS A 258 12.25 -1.69 0.10
C LYS A 258 13.47 -0.82 -0.20
N ARG A 259 13.23 0.45 -0.52
CA ARG A 259 14.31 1.42 -0.77
C ARG A 259 15.15 1.67 0.48
N ILE A 260 14.53 1.86 1.65
CA ILE A 260 15.23 2.05 2.92
C ILE A 260 16.09 0.82 3.25
N ARG A 261 15.54 -0.39 3.11
CA ARG A 261 16.28 -1.65 3.28
C ARG A 261 17.49 -1.75 2.35
N SER A 262 17.35 -1.31 1.10
CA SER A 262 18.47 -1.32 0.12
C SER A 262 19.65 -0.42 0.52
N PHE A 263 19.42 0.59 1.35
CA PHE A 263 20.47 1.45 1.91
C PHE A 263 21.06 0.90 3.23
N GLY A 264 20.52 -0.20 3.76
CA GLY A 264 21.02 -0.85 4.98
C GLY A 264 20.61 -0.18 6.29
N TYR A 265 19.64 0.74 6.28
CA TYR A 265 19.18 1.40 7.50
C TYR A 265 18.38 0.44 8.40
N GLN A 266 18.84 0.26 9.64
CA GLN A 266 18.18 -0.55 10.67
C GLN A 266 17.39 0.29 11.68
N GLU A 267 17.64 1.60 11.70
CA GLU A 267 17.00 2.55 12.59
C GLU A 267 16.56 3.80 11.83
N LEU A 268 15.56 4.49 12.36
CA LEU A 268 15.06 5.73 11.78
C LEU A 268 15.74 6.90 12.47
N THR A 269 16.87 7.34 11.95
CA THR A 269 17.58 8.52 12.48
C THR A 269 17.47 9.68 11.51
N PHE A 270 17.55 10.92 12.00
CA PHE A 270 17.70 12.07 11.10
C PHE A 270 19.02 12.05 10.33
N GLU A 271 20.05 11.38 10.86
CA GLU A 271 21.29 11.11 10.13
C GLU A 271 21.05 10.29 8.86
N ALA A 272 20.07 9.38 8.83
CA ALA A 272 19.68 8.66 7.62
C ALA A 272 19.11 9.61 6.54
N PHE A 273 18.42 10.68 6.96
CA PHE A 273 17.92 11.72 6.06
C PHE A 273 19.05 12.61 5.53
N ASP A 274 19.97 13.03 6.39
CA ASP A 274 21.14 13.83 5.98
C ASP A 274 22.08 13.01 5.08
N THR A 275 22.26 11.73 5.40
CA THR A 275 22.98 10.77 4.55
C THR A 275 22.25 10.55 3.22
N ALA A 276 20.91 10.52 3.20
CA ALA A 276 20.15 10.45 1.95
C ALA A 276 20.29 11.72 1.10
N LEU A 277 20.35 12.92 1.71
CA LEU A 277 20.66 14.18 1.03
C LEU A 277 22.05 14.13 0.37
N GLN A 278 23.04 13.60 1.07
CA GLN A 278 24.41 13.47 0.56
C GLN A 278 24.54 12.38 -0.51
N LYS A 279 23.91 11.22 -0.33
CA LYS A 279 24.08 10.07 -1.24
C LYS A 279 23.15 10.09 -2.44
N THR A 280 22.04 10.84 -2.36
CA THR A 280 21.09 10.92 -3.48
C THR A 280 21.41 12.15 -4.32
N LYS A 281 22.05 11.94 -5.46
CA LYS A 281 22.44 13.00 -6.42
C LYS A 281 21.33 14.05 -6.67
N ARG A 282 20.07 13.60 -6.75
CA ARG A 282 18.89 14.45 -7.00
C ARG A 282 18.42 15.33 -5.82
N LEU A 283 18.93 15.08 -4.61
CA LEU A 283 18.60 15.86 -3.41
C LEU A 283 19.69 16.88 -3.06
N GLN A 284 20.88 16.74 -3.63
CA GLN A 284 22.00 17.66 -3.42
C GLN A 284 21.67 19.04 -4.00
N GLY A 285 21.75 20.09 -3.16
CA GLY A 285 21.50 21.49 -3.52
C GLY A 285 20.03 21.88 -3.66
N ASN A 286 19.08 21.02 -3.28
CA ASN A 286 17.65 21.25 -3.50
C ASN A 286 17.00 22.03 -2.35
N ASP A 287 17.07 23.36 -2.42
CA ASP A 287 16.50 24.28 -1.42
C ASP A 287 15.01 24.04 -1.14
N GLN A 288 14.25 23.61 -2.16
CA GLN A 288 12.83 23.29 -2.00
C GLN A 288 12.61 21.97 -1.26
N ALA A 289 13.47 20.96 -1.49
CA ALA A 289 13.44 19.73 -0.72
C ALA A 289 13.85 20.00 0.73
N GLU A 290 14.85 20.85 0.95
CA GLU A 290 15.28 21.28 2.28
C GLU A 290 14.17 22.05 3.00
N LYS A 291 13.52 23.01 2.34
CA LYS A 291 12.36 23.72 2.90
C LYS A 291 11.21 22.77 3.26
N ARG A 292 10.87 21.82 2.39
CA ARG A 292 9.86 20.79 2.71
C ARG A 292 10.29 19.93 3.89
N LEU A 293 11.56 19.60 4.02
CA LEU A 293 12.10 18.86 5.17
C LEU A 293 12.01 19.69 6.45
N GLN A 294 12.26 21.00 6.39
CA GLN A 294 12.06 21.91 7.52
C GLN A 294 10.58 21.99 7.90
N GLU A 295 9.67 22.08 6.94
CA GLU A 295 8.22 22.03 7.16
C GLU A 295 7.78 20.70 7.80
N ILE A 296 8.35 19.57 7.34
CA ILE A 296 8.16 18.26 7.97
C ILE A 296 8.67 18.29 9.42
N ARG A 297 9.90 18.77 9.66
CA ARG A 297 10.45 18.86 11.03
C ARG A 297 9.56 19.71 11.94
N GLY A 298 9.12 20.87 11.46
CA GLY A 298 8.21 21.76 12.20
C GLY A 298 6.86 21.10 12.51
N HIS A 299 6.25 20.46 11.50
CA HIS A 299 4.97 19.76 11.67
C HIS A 299 5.03 18.63 12.70
N PHE A 300 6.13 17.87 12.71
CA PHE A 300 6.31 16.77 13.66
C PHE A 300 6.78 17.24 15.04
N ALA A 301 7.45 18.40 15.14
CA ALA A 301 7.84 19.00 16.42
C ALA A 301 6.64 19.60 17.18
N ASP A 302 5.58 20.01 16.46
CA ASP A 302 4.38 20.59 17.05
C ASP A 302 3.64 19.58 17.97
N PRO A 303 3.48 19.87 19.28
CA PRO A 303 2.76 19.02 20.22
C PRO A 303 1.27 18.86 19.91
N SER A 304 0.69 19.81 19.17
CA SER A 304 -0.73 19.80 18.78
C SER A 304 -1.01 18.89 17.57
N THR A 305 0.03 18.44 16.87
CA THR A 305 -0.10 17.51 15.73
C THR A 305 -0.61 16.16 16.21
N LYS A 306 -1.90 15.92 15.95
CA LYS A 306 -2.58 14.64 16.23
C LYS A 306 -2.29 13.61 15.13
N LYS A 307 -2.39 12.33 15.47
CA LYS A 307 -2.38 11.23 14.49
C LYS A 307 -3.55 11.44 13.51
N PRO A 308 -3.31 11.52 12.19
CA PRO A 308 -4.40 11.48 11.23
C PRO A 308 -5.07 10.10 11.28
N GLU A 309 -6.41 10.06 11.30
CA GLU A 309 -7.15 8.79 11.19
C GLU A 309 -6.73 8.06 9.92
N GLY A 310 -6.33 6.79 10.04
CA GLY A 310 -5.79 6.01 8.92
C GLY A 310 -4.35 6.38 8.49
N GLY A 311 -3.61 7.15 9.29
CA GLY A 311 -2.16 7.34 9.10
C GLY A 311 -1.36 6.06 9.34
N THR A 312 -0.29 5.85 8.57
CA THR A 312 0.62 4.69 8.67
C THR A 312 1.74 4.87 9.69
N LEU A 313 1.98 6.10 10.12
CA LEU A 313 2.91 6.40 11.21
C LEU A 313 2.16 6.21 12.54
N GLY A 314 2.58 5.21 13.32
CA GLY A 314 1.98 4.91 14.62
C GLY A 314 2.13 6.09 15.60
N ALA A 315 1.22 6.20 16.58
CA ALA A 315 1.26 7.26 17.60
C ALA A 315 2.58 7.26 18.39
N GLU A 316 3.05 6.06 18.75
CA GLU A 316 4.34 5.88 19.43
C GLU A 316 5.52 6.33 18.58
N LEU A 317 5.49 6.09 17.26
CA LEU A 317 6.54 6.55 16.36
C LEU A 317 6.54 8.09 16.28
N MET A 318 5.37 8.71 16.20
CA MET A 318 5.22 10.17 16.24
C MET A 318 5.75 10.75 17.56
N ASP A 319 5.49 10.09 18.69
CA ASP A 319 5.96 10.53 20.00
C ASP A 319 7.48 10.38 20.16
N ARG A 320 8.07 9.28 19.67
CA ARG A 320 9.52 9.12 19.61
C ARG A 320 10.18 10.19 18.73
N PHE A 321 9.57 10.48 17.57
CA PHE A 321 9.99 11.60 16.71
C PHE A 321 9.96 12.94 17.45
N ARG A 322 8.88 13.23 18.18
CA ARG A 322 8.75 14.46 18.97
C ARG A 322 9.83 14.58 20.03
N LYS A 323 10.08 13.50 20.78
CA LYS A 323 11.11 13.46 21.83
C LYS A 323 12.51 13.67 21.26
N TYR A 324 12.85 12.99 20.16
CA TYR A 324 14.11 13.20 19.46
C TYR A 324 14.27 14.64 18.96
N LEU A 325 13.26 15.23 18.34
CA LEU A 325 13.30 16.61 17.85
C LEU A 325 13.48 17.64 18.98
N LYS A 326 13.10 17.29 20.22
CA LYS A 326 13.35 18.09 21.43
C LYS A 326 14.71 17.83 22.09
N GLY A 327 15.51 16.91 21.56
CA GLY A 327 16.78 16.47 22.15
C GLY A 327 16.62 15.50 23.34
N GLU A 328 15.42 14.97 23.55
CA GLU A 328 15.06 14.12 24.69
C GLU A 328 15.09 12.63 24.29
N GLY A 329 16.28 12.08 24.07
CA GLY A 329 16.50 10.64 23.81
C GLY A 329 16.71 10.26 22.34
N SER A 330 16.88 8.96 22.09
CA SER A 330 17.03 8.38 20.75
C SER A 330 15.67 8.02 20.13
N LEU A 331 15.64 7.98 18.79
CA LEU A 331 14.46 7.65 17.98
C LEU A 331 14.10 6.15 18.05
#